data_AF-B0EFU1-F1
#
_entry.id   AF-B0EFU1-F1
#
_cell.length_a   1.000
_cell.length_b   1.000
_cell.length_c   1.000
_cell.angle_alpha   90.00
_cell.angle_beta   90.00
_cell.angle_gamma   90.00
#
_symmetry.space_group_name_H-M   'P 1'
#
loop_
_entity.id
_entity.type
_entity.pdbx_description
1 polymer ?
#
loop_
_entity_poly.entity_id
_entity_poly.type
_entity_poly.pdbx_seq_one_letter_code
_entity_poly.pdbx_strand_id
1 'polypeptide(L)'
;MIRIINNNSIPINDPNWSIIVEESIKVMDDINLKMFSQKYITPEIINDGIGNHVIQIFIERSEEIKEVIEKIMKEIDIIISKKYFMLIVNVMKNIRKIGNKKEEDEFIKRIKNHLCGRGNIFEEGRKEWMKGKREFIEYGYCMILEILIEQRKKEMMKEFYQLKEQRIEEYINHKEGSHVVEKIIEYNTNEENNQLIEMIRGKIWRISMNKNGSFVIEKLFIKSSIDGKLKIIEEMNSNYEEIEKNFIGRKVIEKMNIIEYRNNITKWKRLMNMKKQIMETIISKK
;
A
#
# COMPACT_ATOMS: atom_id res chain seq x y z
N MET A 1 -30.12 8.98 28.88
CA MET A 1 -31.54 8.57 28.75
C MET A 1 -31.61 7.64 27.55
N ILE A 2 -31.42 6.34 27.79
CA ILE A 2 -31.40 5.31 26.74
C ILE A 2 -32.83 5.19 26.22
N ARG A 3 -33.09 5.71 25.01
CA ARG A 3 -34.32 5.37 24.28
C ARG A 3 -34.18 3.89 23.93
N ILE A 4 -34.89 3.05 24.66
CA ILE A 4 -35.17 1.68 24.26
C ILE A 4 -35.87 1.78 22.90
N ILE A 5 -35.14 1.42 21.85
CA ILE A 5 -35.67 1.38 20.49
C ILE A 5 -36.66 0.21 20.47
N ASN A 6 -37.94 0.55 20.36
CA ASN A 6 -39.07 -0.37 20.16
C ASN A 6 -39.02 -0.97 18.75
N ASN A 7 -37.98 -1.74 18.44
CA ASN A 7 -37.89 -2.65 17.30
C ASN A 7 -36.89 -3.73 17.67
N ASN A 8 -37.20 -5.00 17.37
CA ASN A 8 -36.31 -6.16 17.58
C ASN A 8 -35.06 -6.14 16.65
N SER A 9 -34.38 -5.00 16.55
CA SER A 9 -33.20 -4.74 15.72
C SER A 9 -31.98 -4.61 16.62
N ILE A 10 -30.99 -5.46 16.39
CA ILE A 10 -29.69 -5.42 17.07
C ILE A 10 -29.02 -4.08 16.71
N PRO A 11 -28.58 -3.27 17.71
CA PRO A 11 -27.98 -1.96 17.46
C PRO A 11 -26.52 -2.10 17.04
N ILE A 12 -26.30 -2.50 15.79
CA ILE A 12 -24.99 -2.90 15.25
C ILE A 12 -23.98 -1.76 15.20
N ASN A 13 -24.44 -0.52 15.12
CA ASN A 13 -23.62 0.68 15.16
C ASN A 13 -23.52 1.33 16.55
N ASP A 14 -24.05 0.70 17.60
CA ASP A 14 -23.80 1.17 18.97
C ASP A 14 -22.41 0.71 19.45
N PRO A 15 -21.58 1.59 20.04
CA PRO A 15 -20.21 1.26 20.44
C PRO A 15 -20.08 0.08 21.42
N ASN A 16 -21.07 -0.15 22.27
CA ASN A 16 -21.02 -1.22 23.27
C ASN A 16 -21.54 -2.53 22.67
N TRP A 17 -22.56 -2.45 21.81
CA TRP A 17 -23.13 -3.63 21.18
C TRP A 17 -22.31 -4.13 20.01
N SER A 18 -21.62 -3.25 19.27
CA SER A 18 -20.80 -3.64 18.11
C SER A 18 -19.75 -4.68 18.48
N ILE A 19 -19.13 -4.56 19.66
CA ILE A 19 -18.16 -5.53 20.18
C ILE A 19 -18.78 -6.93 20.29
N ILE A 20 -20.00 -7.01 20.87
CA ILE A 20 -20.71 -8.28 21.02
C ILE A 20 -21.07 -8.84 19.65
N VAL A 21 -21.51 -7.99 18.72
CA VAL A 21 -21.85 -8.39 17.35
C VAL A 21 -20.63 -8.91 16.60
N GLU A 22 -19.48 -8.24 16.69
CA GLU A 22 -18.22 -8.67 16.07
C GLU A 22 -17.77 -10.04 16.58
N GLU A 23 -17.80 -10.26 17.90
CA GLU A 23 -17.47 -11.58 18.48
C GLU A 23 -18.49 -12.64 18.08
N SER A 24 -19.77 -12.28 17.99
CA SER A 24 -20.83 -13.19 17.55
C SER A 24 -20.62 -13.62 16.10
N ILE A 25 -20.32 -12.69 15.19
CA ILE A 25 -20.06 -12.98 13.77
C ILE A 25 -18.96 -14.02 13.62
N LYS A 26 -17.88 -13.93 14.39
CA LYS A 26 -16.74 -14.85 14.31
C LYS A 26 -17.15 -16.31 14.54
N VAL A 27 -18.16 -16.56 15.37
CA VAL A 27 -18.63 -17.90 15.75
C VAL A 27 -19.94 -18.32 15.06
N MET A 28 -20.59 -17.43 14.32
CA MET A 28 -21.82 -17.77 13.57
C MET A 28 -21.53 -18.84 12.49
N ASP A 29 -22.53 -19.70 12.27
CA ASP A 29 -22.57 -20.58 11.10
C ASP A 29 -22.99 -19.81 9.83
N ASP A 30 -22.86 -20.45 8.68
CA ASP A 30 -23.10 -19.80 7.38
C ASP A 30 -24.55 -19.37 7.19
N ILE A 31 -25.51 -20.09 7.79
CA ILE A 31 -26.94 -19.75 7.74
C ILE A 31 -27.19 -18.44 8.48
N ASN A 32 -26.65 -18.32 9.71
CA ASN A 32 -26.79 -17.11 10.52
C ASN A 32 -26.02 -15.93 9.92
N LEU A 33 -24.85 -16.16 9.32
CA LEU A 33 -24.12 -15.13 8.57
C LEU A 33 -24.94 -14.60 7.39
N LYS A 34 -25.59 -15.49 6.63
CA LYS A 34 -26.45 -15.10 5.52
C LYS A 34 -27.67 -14.30 5.99
N MET A 35 -28.34 -14.74 7.06
CA MET A 35 -29.44 -13.98 7.64
C MET A 35 -28.98 -12.61 8.15
N PHE A 36 -27.79 -12.56 8.76
CA PHE A 36 -27.20 -11.32 9.25
C PHE A 36 -26.97 -10.32 8.12
N SER A 37 -26.35 -10.75 7.02
CA SER A 37 -26.04 -9.86 5.88
C SER A 37 -27.29 -9.33 5.18
N GLN A 38 -28.34 -10.13 5.09
CA GLN A 38 -29.62 -9.73 4.49
C GLN A 38 -30.36 -8.72 5.35
N LYS A 39 -30.43 -8.96 6.67
CA LYS A 39 -31.23 -8.15 7.59
C LYS A 39 -30.54 -6.85 8.01
N TYR A 40 -29.22 -6.89 8.19
CA TYR A 40 -28.53 -5.84 8.94
C TYR A 40 -27.47 -5.06 8.16
N ILE A 41 -26.91 -5.62 7.08
CA ILE A 41 -25.94 -4.88 6.26
C ILE A 41 -26.72 -4.00 5.28
N THR A 42 -27.06 -2.80 5.75
CA THR A 42 -27.78 -1.75 5.02
C THR A 42 -26.85 -0.60 4.61
N PRO A 43 -27.24 0.27 3.66
CA PRO A 43 -26.47 1.48 3.32
C PRO A 43 -26.17 2.37 4.53
N GLU A 44 -27.08 2.46 5.49
CA GLU A 44 -26.88 3.24 6.72
C GLU A 44 -25.72 2.67 7.54
N ILE A 45 -25.69 1.34 7.76
CA ILE A 45 -24.64 0.66 8.53
C ILE A 45 -23.30 0.66 7.77
N ILE A 46 -23.31 0.50 6.44
CA ILE A 46 -22.11 0.61 5.59
C ILE A 46 -21.45 1.97 5.74
N ASN A 47 -22.26 3.03 5.80
CA ASN A 47 -21.80 4.41 5.89
C ASN A 47 -21.64 4.90 7.34
N ASP A 48 -21.87 4.05 8.34
CA ASP A 48 -21.71 4.35 9.75
C ASP A 48 -20.26 4.12 10.22
N GLY A 49 -19.77 4.95 11.13
CA GLY A 49 -18.38 4.91 11.62
C GLY A 49 -18.05 3.66 12.45
N ILE A 50 -19.03 3.03 13.08
CA ILE A 50 -18.90 1.80 13.87
C ILE A 50 -19.42 0.61 13.04
N GLY A 51 -20.57 0.76 12.40
CA GLY A 51 -21.19 -0.27 11.58
C GLY A 51 -20.28 -0.81 10.48
N ASN A 52 -19.47 0.05 9.84
CA ASN A 52 -18.51 -0.38 8.82
C ASN A 52 -17.42 -1.33 9.38
N HIS A 53 -17.05 -1.22 10.66
CA HIS A 53 -16.08 -2.13 11.28
C HIS A 53 -16.68 -3.54 11.44
N VAL A 54 -17.93 -3.61 11.87
CA VAL A 54 -18.67 -4.89 11.95
C VAL A 54 -18.74 -5.57 10.57
N ILE A 55 -18.96 -4.80 9.51
CA ILE A 55 -19.00 -5.31 8.13
C ILE A 55 -17.62 -5.86 7.69
N GLN A 56 -16.51 -5.26 8.14
CA GLN A 56 -15.16 -5.79 7.86
C GLN A 56 -14.98 -7.18 8.47
N ILE A 57 -15.39 -7.38 9.73
CA ILE A 57 -15.35 -8.70 10.39
C ILE A 57 -16.24 -9.70 9.66
N PHE A 58 -17.42 -9.27 9.19
CA PHE A 58 -18.30 -10.11 8.37
C PHE A 58 -17.62 -10.58 7.09
N ILE A 59 -16.97 -9.68 6.33
CA ILE A 59 -16.31 -10.01 5.06
C ILE A 59 -15.14 -10.98 5.28
N GLU A 60 -14.40 -10.83 6.38
CA GLU A 60 -13.32 -11.75 6.74
C GLU A 60 -13.85 -13.15 7.07
N ARG A 61 -14.98 -13.25 7.76
CA ARG A 61 -15.52 -14.52 8.25
C ARG A 61 -16.38 -15.26 7.22
N SER A 62 -17.19 -14.56 6.42
CA SER A 62 -18.14 -15.17 5.49
C SER A 62 -17.47 -15.60 4.19
N GLU A 63 -17.95 -16.70 3.59
CA GLU A 63 -17.59 -17.12 2.23
C GLU A 63 -18.57 -16.55 1.18
N GLU A 64 -19.80 -16.23 1.57
CA GLU A 64 -20.83 -15.65 0.70
C GLU A 64 -20.87 -14.10 0.80
N ILE A 65 -19.86 -13.44 0.23
CA ILE A 65 -19.69 -11.97 0.37
C ILE A 65 -20.19 -11.14 -0.83
N LYS A 66 -20.60 -11.79 -1.93
CA LYS A 66 -20.91 -11.10 -3.20
C LYS A 66 -21.99 -10.02 -3.06
N GLU A 67 -23.13 -10.37 -2.45
CA GLU A 67 -24.24 -9.42 -2.26
C GLU A 67 -23.82 -8.21 -1.40
N VAL A 68 -23.00 -8.46 -0.36
CA VAL A 68 -22.49 -7.40 0.52
C VAL A 68 -21.53 -6.48 -0.24
N ILE A 69 -20.63 -7.03 -1.04
CA ILE A 69 -19.75 -6.21 -1.89
C ILE A 69 -20.57 -5.39 -2.88
N GLU A 70 -21.61 -5.95 -3.49
CA GLU A 70 -22.50 -5.20 -4.39
C GLU A 70 -23.21 -4.02 -3.68
N LYS A 71 -23.63 -4.20 -2.42
CA LYS A 71 -24.18 -3.11 -1.59
C LYS A 71 -23.12 -2.04 -1.32
N ILE A 72 -21.91 -2.45 -0.89
CA ILE A 72 -20.78 -1.54 -0.65
C ILE A 72 -20.44 -0.73 -1.92
N MET A 73 -20.44 -1.38 -3.08
CA MET A 73 -20.12 -0.74 -4.35
C MET A 73 -21.15 0.28 -4.82
N LYS A 74 -22.39 0.26 -4.30
CA LYS A 74 -23.38 1.32 -4.53
C LYS A 74 -23.08 2.57 -3.68
N GLU A 75 -22.44 2.37 -2.53
CA GLU A 75 -22.12 3.41 -1.54
C GLU A 75 -20.67 3.92 -1.63
N ILE A 76 -19.88 3.42 -2.59
CA ILE A 76 -18.42 3.60 -2.66
C ILE A 76 -17.99 5.07 -2.65
N ASP A 77 -18.74 5.97 -3.27
CA ASP A 77 -18.43 7.41 -3.28
C ASP A 77 -18.57 8.03 -1.89
N ILE A 78 -19.59 7.61 -1.12
CA ILE A 78 -19.81 8.06 0.25
C ILE A 78 -18.72 7.49 1.16
N ILE A 79 -18.42 6.18 1.03
CA ILE A 79 -17.36 5.49 1.76
C ILE A 79 -16.02 6.20 1.58
N ILE A 80 -15.65 6.55 0.35
CA ILE A 80 -14.39 7.24 0.09
C ILE A 80 -14.43 8.68 0.61
N SER A 81 -15.54 9.41 0.44
CA SER A 81 -15.68 10.77 0.98
C SER A 81 -15.52 10.81 2.51
N LYS A 82 -15.98 9.76 3.20
CA LYS A 82 -15.84 9.54 4.65
C LYS A 82 -14.50 8.92 5.06
N LYS A 83 -13.61 8.62 4.10
CA LYS A 83 -12.29 7.98 4.30
C LYS A 83 -12.35 6.61 4.95
N TYR A 84 -13.40 5.83 4.70
CA TYR A 84 -13.50 4.45 5.19
C TYR A 84 -12.67 3.49 4.32
N PHE A 85 -11.40 3.83 4.12
CA PHE A 85 -10.47 3.10 3.26
C PHE A 85 -10.21 1.67 3.77
N MET A 86 -10.26 1.44 5.08
CA MET A 86 -10.08 0.09 5.64
C MET A 86 -11.19 -0.88 5.20
N LEU A 87 -12.43 -0.40 5.04
CA LEU A 87 -13.50 -1.22 4.46
C LEU A 87 -13.17 -1.61 3.00
N ILE A 88 -12.65 -0.66 2.21
CA ILE A 88 -12.23 -0.92 0.82
C ILE A 88 -11.07 -1.92 0.78
N VAL A 89 -10.06 -1.75 1.65
CA VAL A 89 -8.94 -2.68 1.82
C VAL A 89 -9.47 -4.09 2.13
N ASN A 90 -10.43 -4.21 3.05
CA ASN A 90 -10.99 -5.49 3.43
C ASN A 90 -11.73 -6.17 2.27
N VAL A 91 -12.54 -5.42 1.52
CA VAL A 91 -13.19 -5.89 0.29
C VAL A 91 -12.15 -6.39 -0.70
N MET A 92 -11.12 -5.60 -1.00
CA MET A 92 -10.11 -5.96 -1.99
C MET A 92 -9.28 -7.19 -1.60
N LYS A 93 -9.00 -7.38 -0.31
CA LYS A 93 -8.28 -8.57 0.19
C LYS A 93 -9.12 -9.85 0.10
N ASN A 94 -10.43 -9.74 0.29
CA ASN A 94 -11.34 -10.89 0.33
C ASN A 94 -12.07 -11.14 -0.99
N ILE A 95 -11.90 -10.29 -2.00
CA ILE A 95 -12.69 -10.34 -3.24
C ILE A 95 -12.60 -11.67 -3.99
N ARG A 96 -11.48 -12.38 -3.84
CA ARG A 96 -11.27 -13.72 -4.41
C ARG A 96 -12.28 -14.77 -3.94
N LYS A 97 -12.94 -14.56 -2.80
CA LYS A 97 -13.99 -15.47 -2.28
C LYS A 97 -15.21 -15.54 -3.21
N ILE A 98 -15.38 -14.57 -4.11
CA ILE A 98 -16.42 -14.60 -5.15
C ILE A 98 -16.19 -15.75 -6.15
N GLY A 99 -14.94 -16.20 -6.33
CA GLY A 99 -14.58 -17.34 -7.18
C GLY A 99 -14.67 -17.07 -8.70
N ASN A 100 -15.02 -15.83 -9.12
CA ASN A 100 -15.10 -15.44 -10.52
C ASN A 100 -14.09 -14.33 -10.84
N LYS A 101 -13.03 -14.69 -11.57
CA LYS A 101 -11.93 -13.76 -11.86
C LYS A 101 -12.36 -12.51 -12.63
N LYS A 102 -13.31 -12.65 -13.56
CA LYS A 102 -13.83 -11.52 -14.35
C LYS A 102 -14.58 -10.53 -13.46
N GLU A 103 -15.36 -11.03 -12.51
CA GLU A 103 -16.09 -10.18 -11.57
C GLU A 103 -15.15 -9.51 -10.58
N GLU A 104 -14.17 -10.23 -10.03
CA GLU A 104 -13.11 -9.64 -9.20
C GLU A 104 -12.44 -8.48 -9.90
N ASP A 105 -12.04 -8.69 -11.16
CA ASP A 105 -11.30 -7.70 -11.92
C ASP A 105 -12.16 -6.46 -12.23
N GLU A 106 -13.46 -6.65 -12.48
CA GLU A 106 -14.41 -5.54 -12.66
C GLU A 106 -14.61 -4.75 -11.37
N PHE A 107 -14.71 -5.40 -10.21
CA PHE A 107 -14.82 -4.70 -8.93
C PHE A 107 -13.56 -3.88 -8.61
N ILE A 108 -12.37 -4.47 -8.79
CA ILE A 108 -11.10 -3.75 -8.59
C ILE A 108 -11.01 -2.54 -9.51
N LYS A 109 -11.39 -2.70 -10.80
CA LYS A 109 -11.43 -1.62 -11.77
C LYS A 109 -12.39 -0.52 -11.35
N ARG A 110 -13.59 -0.86 -10.88
CA ARG A 110 -14.56 0.11 -10.36
C ARG A 110 -14.01 0.85 -9.15
N ILE A 111 -13.45 0.16 -8.15
CA ILE A 111 -12.82 0.80 -6.98
C ILE A 111 -11.74 1.78 -7.42
N LYS A 112 -10.82 1.37 -8.29
CA LYS A 112 -9.78 2.25 -8.83
C LYS A 112 -10.36 3.49 -9.52
N ASN A 113 -11.33 3.30 -10.42
CA ASN A 113 -12.01 4.41 -11.11
C ASN A 113 -12.70 5.35 -10.12
N HIS A 114 -13.29 4.82 -9.05
CA HIS A 114 -13.86 5.66 -8.01
C HIS A 114 -12.76 6.43 -7.29
N LEU A 115 -11.61 5.84 -6.96
CA LEU A 115 -10.53 6.50 -6.23
C LEU A 115 -9.91 7.68 -6.99
N CYS A 116 -9.60 7.51 -8.27
CA CYS A 116 -8.87 8.51 -9.07
C CYS A 116 -9.70 9.24 -10.12
N GLY A 117 -10.93 8.80 -10.39
CA GLY A 117 -11.75 9.34 -11.47
C GLY A 117 -11.09 9.10 -12.84
N ARG A 118 -10.76 10.19 -13.55
CA ARG A 118 -9.99 10.15 -14.82
C ARG A 118 -8.49 10.43 -14.61
N GLY A 119 -8.07 10.56 -13.36
CA GLY A 119 -6.73 10.93 -12.95
C GLY A 119 -5.79 9.76 -12.75
N ASN A 120 -4.52 10.07 -12.50
CA ASN A 120 -3.52 9.13 -12.05
C ASN A 120 -3.73 8.83 -10.55
N ILE A 121 -3.83 7.57 -10.15
CA ILE A 121 -4.13 7.22 -8.76
C ILE A 121 -3.07 7.66 -7.74
N PHE A 122 -1.82 7.87 -8.16
CA PHE A 122 -0.74 8.37 -7.31
C PHE A 122 -0.64 9.90 -7.28
N GLU A 123 -1.25 10.59 -8.25
CA GLU A 123 -1.21 12.05 -8.36
C GLU A 123 -2.54 12.67 -7.89
N GLU A 124 -3.65 12.01 -8.21
CA GLU A 124 -5.03 12.46 -8.10
C GLU A 124 -5.89 11.39 -7.41
N GLY A 125 -5.83 11.28 -6.08
CA GLY A 125 -7.04 10.91 -5.34
C GLY A 125 -8.09 12.00 -5.62
N ARG A 126 -9.36 11.67 -5.95
CA ARG A 126 -10.31 12.66 -6.50
C ARG A 126 -10.19 13.99 -5.77
N LYS A 127 -9.91 15.05 -6.54
CA LYS A 127 -9.70 16.42 -6.03
C LYS A 127 -10.82 16.85 -5.09
N GLU A 128 -12.05 16.43 -5.37
CA GLU A 128 -13.24 16.66 -4.55
C GLU A 128 -13.08 16.20 -3.09
N TRP A 129 -12.41 15.08 -2.85
CA TRP A 129 -12.17 14.53 -1.51
C TRP A 129 -10.92 15.10 -0.83
N MET A 130 -10.00 15.65 -1.63
CA MET A 130 -8.73 16.22 -1.19
C MET A 130 -8.77 17.75 -1.00
N LYS A 131 -9.87 18.40 -1.39
CA LYS A 131 -10.08 19.84 -1.18
C LYS A 131 -9.94 20.19 0.31
N GLY A 132 -9.02 21.10 0.62
CA GLY A 132 -8.81 21.64 1.96
C GLY A 132 -7.98 20.76 2.92
N LYS A 133 -7.43 19.63 2.47
CA LYS A 133 -6.58 18.76 3.30
C LYS A 133 -5.10 18.97 3.00
N ARG A 134 -4.29 19.07 4.05
CA ARG A 134 -2.82 19.26 3.97
C ARG A 134 -2.05 17.96 3.71
N GLU A 135 -2.62 16.80 4.03
CA GLU A 135 -1.93 15.51 3.86
C GLU A 135 -2.55 14.71 2.71
N PHE A 136 -1.72 14.45 1.69
CA PHE A 136 -2.12 13.69 0.51
C PHE A 136 -2.07 12.17 0.73
N ILE A 137 -1.21 11.70 1.63
CA ILE A 137 -0.84 10.29 1.77
C ILE A 137 -1.45 9.72 3.05
N GLU A 138 -2.63 9.12 2.92
CA GLU A 138 -3.34 8.49 4.04
C GLU A 138 -3.00 6.99 4.14
N TYR A 139 -2.86 6.47 5.36
CA TYR A 139 -2.51 5.08 5.63
C TYR A 139 -3.39 4.07 4.86
N GLY A 140 -4.71 4.19 4.98
CA GLY A 140 -5.64 3.29 4.30
C GLY A 140 -5.58 3.39 2.77
N TYR A 141 -5.29 4.57 2.23
CA TYR A 141 -5.10 4.75 0.78
C TYR A 141 -3.81 4.08 0.31
N CYS A 142 -2.71 4.19 1.06
CA CYS A 142 -1.48 3.47 0.77
C CYS A 142 -1.68 1.94 0.76
N MET A 143 -2.47 1.40 1.69
CA MET A 143 -2.80 -0.03 1.67
C MET A 143 -3.57 -0.44 0.41
N ILE A 144 -4.46 0.41 -0.09
CA ILE A 144 -5.14 0.17 -1.36
C ILE A 144 -4.13 0.16 -2.51
N LEU A 145 -3.21 1.13 -2.56
CA LEU A 145 -2.16 1.18 -3.58
C LEU A 145 -1.30 -0.08 -3.55
N GLU A 146 -0.90 -0.56 -2.37
CA GLU A 146 -0.12 -1.79 -2.22
C GLU A 146 -0.85 -3.01 -2.80
N ILE A 147 -2.15 -3.16 -2.51
CA ILE A 147 -2.97 -4.25 -3.08
C ILE A 147 -3.05 -4.14 -4.60
N LEU A 148 -3.28 -2.92 -5.13
CA LEU A 148 -3.32 -2.68 -6.56
C LEU A 148 -1.97 -3.00 -7.22
N ILE A 149 -0.86 -2.62 -6.58
CA ILE A 149 0.49 -2.92 -7.06
C ILE A 149 0.68 -4.44 -7.14
N GLU A 150 0.28 -5.21 -6.13
CA GLU A 150 0.38 -6.67 -6.16
C GLU A 150 -0.47 -7.31 -7.27
N GLN A 151 -1.70 -6.83 -7.45
CA GLN A 151 -2.69 -7.43 -8.36
C GLN A 151 -2.60 -6.93 -9.81
N ARG A 152 -2.03 -5.73 -10.03
CA ARG A 152 -2.01 -4.99 -11.31
C ARG A 152 -0.65 -4.37 -11.62
N LYS A 153 0.43 -5.05 -11.20
CA LYS A 153 1.85 -4.62 -11.31
C LYS A 153 2.15 -3.71 -12.51
N LYS A 154 1.99 -4.21 -13.75
CA LYS A 154 2.35 -3.47 -14.97
C LYS A 154 1.59 -2.15 -15.14
N GLU A 155 0.30 -2.14 -14.84
CA GLU A 155 -0.55 -0.94 -14.95
C GLU A 155 -0.14 0.09 -13.89
N MET A 156 0.08 -0.36 -12.66
CA MET A 156 0.46 0.50 -11.55
C MET A 156 1.86 1.10 -11.72
N MET A 157 2.84 0.32 -12.20
CA MET A 157 4.18 0.86 -12.49
C MET A 157 4.09 1.96 -13.54
N LYS A 158 3.36 1.73 -14.64
CA LYS A 158 3.17 2.73 -15.69
C LYS A 158 2.61 4.04 -15.15
N GLU A 159 1.61 3.99 -14.28
CA GLU A 159 1.04 5.20 -13.66
C GLU A 159 2.02 5.86 -12.69
N PHE A 160 2.72 5.10 -11.86
CA PHE A 160 3.70 5.67 -10.93
C PHE A 160 4.83 6.41 -11.65
N TYR A 161 5.33 5.87 -12.74
CA TYR A 161 6.42 6.47 -13.52
C TYR A 161 6.00 7.63 -14.42
N GLN A 162 4.70 7.96 -14.46
CA GLN A 162 4.21 9.20 -15.09
C GLN A 162 4.23 10.39 -14.12
N LEU A 163 4.48 10.15 -12.83
CA LEU A 163 4.53 11.20 -11.83
C LEU A 163 5.73 12.12 -12.04
N LYS A 164 5.59 13.37 -11.63
CA LYS A 164 6.73 14.29 -11.52
C LYS A 164 7.69 13.86 -10.42
N GLU A 165 8.98 14.15 -10.60
CA GLU A 165 10.06 13.81 -9.65
C GLU A 165 9.76 14.29 -8.22
N GLN A 166 9.25 15.52 -8.07
CA GLN A 166 8.86 16.06 -6.76
C GLN A 166 7.82 15.18 -6.07
N ARG A 167 6.85 14.67 -6.82
CA ARG A 167 5.80 13.82 -6.26
C ARG A 167 6.34 12.47 -5.83
N ILE A 168 7.24 11.89 -6.60
CA ILE A 168 7.95 10.66 -6.20
C ILE A 168 8.74 10.90 -4.90
N GLU A 169 9.45 12.02 -4.80
CA GLU A 169 10.20 12.37 -3.59
C GLU A 169 9.29 12.55 -2.36
N GLU A 170 8.11 13.14 -2.52
CA GLU A 170 7.10 13.22 -1.46
C GLU A 170 6.69 11.82 -0.97
N TYR A 171 6.44 10.88 -1.88
CA TYR A 171 6.16 9.48 -1.51
C TYR A 171 7.33 8.85 -0.75
N ILE A 172 8.55 8.99 -1.27
CA ILE A 172 9.76 8.38 -0.70
C ILE A 172 10.02 8.86 0.74
N ASN A 173 9.84 10.15 1.00
CA ASN A 173 10.13 10.73 2.31
C ASN A 173 8.95 10.61 3.29
N HIS A 174 7.76 10.26 2.81
CA HIS A 174 6.59 10.03 3.66
C HIS A 174 6.62 8.65 4.31
N LYS A 175 6.20 8.56 5.58
CA LYS A 175 6.21 7.32 6.37
C LYS A 175 5.43 6.20 5.67
N GLU A 176 4.24 6.53 5.17
CA GLU A 176 3.34 5.55 4.56
C GLU A 176 3.55 5.48 3.04
N GLY A 177 4.13 6.54 2.45
CA GLY A 177 4.44 6.57 1.03
C GLY A 177 5.66 5.73 0.69
N SER A 178 6.65 5.67 1.59
CA SER A 178 7.87 4.90 1.37
C SER A 178 7.57 3.41 1.21
N HIS A 179 6.60 2.88 1.95
CA HIS A 179 6.15 1.49 1.80
C HIS A 179 5.56 1.21 0.41
N VAL A 180 4.79 2.14 -0.14
CA VAL A 180 4.27 2.06 -1.52
C VAL A 180 5.44 2.03 -2.53
N VAL A 181 6.45 2.88 -2.35
CA VAL A 181 7.63 2.90 -3.24
C VAL A 181 8.48 1.64 -3.10
N GLU A 182 8.68 1.12 -1.89
CA GLU A 182 9.35 -0.16 -1.67
C GLU A 182 8.61 -1.33 -2.35
N LYS A 183 7.27 -1.27 -2.36
CA LYS A 183 6.41 -2.24 -3.03
C LYS A 183 6.50 -2.16 -4.56
N ILE A 184 6.63 -0.94 -5.10
CA ILE A 184 6.93 -0.70 -6.51
C ILE A 184 8.28 -1.32 -6.88
N ILE A 185 9.33 -1.01 -6.11
CA ILE A 185 10.68 -1.54 -6.31
C ILE A 185 10.72 -3.09 -6.23
N GLU A 186 9.81 -3.72 -5.49
CA GLU A 186 9.70 -5.18 -5.43
C GLU A 186 9.39 -5.80 -6.80
N TYR A 187 8.59 -5.12 -7.62
CA TYR A 187 8.10 -5.61 -8.92
C TYR A 187 8.72 -4.92 -10.13
N ASN A 188 9.50 -3.86 -9.91
CA ASN A 188 10.21 -3.16 -10.97
C ASN A 188 11.16 -4.08 -11.77
N THR A 189 11.26 -3.79 -13.06
CA THR A 189 12.37 -4.24 -13.91
C THR A 189 13.66 -3.48 -13.58
N ASN A 190 14.80 -3.91 -14.15
CA ASN A 190 16.05 -3.16 -14.01
C ASN A 190 15.93 -1.78 -14.68
N GLU A 191 15.19 -1.69 -15.79
CA GLU A 191 14.93 -0.46 -16.52
C GLU A 191 14.10 0.51 -15.67
N GLU A 192 13.03 0.04 -15.02
CA GLU A 192 12.19 0.83 -14.12
C GLU A 192 12.96 1.28 -12.87
N ASN A 193 13.82 0.43 -12.31
CA ASN A 193 14.73 0.82 -11.23
C ASN A 193 15.73 1.90 -11.67
N ASN A 194 16.30 1.77 -12.87
CA ASN A 194 17.17 2.79 -13.45
C ASN A 194 16.43 4.11 -13.68
N GLN A 195 15.19 4.06 -14.17
CA GLN A 195 14.35 5.24 -14.31
C GLN A 195 14.13 5.93 -12.95
N LEU A 196 13.81 5.16 -11.90
CA LEU A 196 13.65 5.70 -10.55
C LEU A 196 14.93 6.35 -10.04
N ILE A 197 16.09 5.72 -10.26
CA ILE A 197 17.41 6.28 -9.91
C ILE A 197 17.63 7.64 -10.60
N GLU A 198 17.35 7.74 -11.90
CA GLU A 198 17.51 9.01 -12.62
C GLU A 198 16.54 10.08 -12.11
N MET A 199 15.29 9.73 -11.81
CA MET A 199 14.28 10.67 -11.28
C MET A 199 14.62 11.25 -9.90
N ILE A 200 15.45 10.56 -9.11
CA ILE A 200 15.89 11.02 -7.78
C ILE A 200 17.37 11.39 -7.73
N ARG A 201 18.03 11.45 -8.89
CA ARG A 201 19.47 11.74 -8.99
C ARG A 201 19.79 13.11 -8.40
N GLY A 202 20.92 13.19 -7.70
CA GLY A 202 21.35 14.37 -6.95
C GLY A 202 20.66 14.52 -5.58
N LYS A 203 19.68 13.67 -5.27
CA LYS A 203 18.94 13.65 -4.00
C LYS A 203 19.10 12.34 -3.22
N ILE A 204 19.67 11.29 -3.83
CA ILE A 204 19.86 9.95 -3.22
C ILE A 204 20.57 10.06 -1.87
N TRP A 205 21.62 10.88 -1.78
CA TRP A 205 22.37 11.05 -0.53
C TRP A 205 21.56 11.74 0.58
N ARG A 206 20.65 12.66 0.24
CA ARG A 206 19.75 13.29 1.23
C ARG A 206 18.66 12.32 1.66
N ILE A 207 18.07 11.61 0.69
CA ILE A 207 17.04 10.61 0.93
C ILE A 207 17.57 9.48 1.82
N SER A 208 18.83 9.07 1.65
CA SER A 208 19.44 8.00 2.47
C SER A 208 19.59 8.36 3.96
N MET A 209 19.56 9.64 4.30
CA MET A 209 19.58 10.14 5.67
C MET A 209 18.18 10.36 6.26
N ASN A 210 17.12 10.24 5.45
CA ASN A 210 15.74 10.34 5.88
C ASN A 210 15.29 8.99 6.50
N LYS A 211 14.52 9.04 7.60
CA LYS A 211 14.02 7.85 8.31
C LYS A 211 13.22 6.89 7.42
N ASN A 212 12.45 7.41 6.47
CA ASN A 212 11.61 6.63 5.56
C ASN A 212 12.37 6.38 4.24
N GLY A 213 12.97 7.44 3.70
CA GLY A 213 13.73 7.40 2.46
C GLY A 213 14.91 6.41 2.47
N SER A 214 15.57 6.20 3.62
CA SER A 214 16.67 5.25 3.74
C SER A 214 16.26 3.83 3.35
N PHE A 215 15.06 3.39 3.73
CA PHE A 215 14.55 2.07 3.38
C PHE A 215 14.33 1.93 1.87
N VAL A 216 13.80 2.98 1.23
CA VAL A 216 13.63 3.03 -0.23
C VAL A 216 14.99 2.92 -0.93
N ILE A 217 15.98 3.71 -0.52
CA ILE A 217 17.32 3.70 -1.13
C ILE A 217 18.01 2.36 -0.95
N GLU A 218 17.91 1.75 0.24
CA GLU A 218 18.44 0.41 0.48
C GLU A 218 17.75 -0.63 -0.42
N LYS A 219 16.41 -0.62 -0.50
CA LYS A 219 15.63 -1.54 -1.33
C LYS A 219 15.98 -1.38 -2.81
N LEU A 220 16.04 -0.14 -3.29
CA LEU A 220 16.41 0.21 -4.66
C LEU A 220 17.82 -0.28 -4.99
N PHE A 221 18.77 -0.06 -4.08
CA PHE A 221 20.13 -0.57 -4.24
C PHE A 221 20.18 -2.10 -4.28
N ILE A 222 19.43 -2.80 -3.43
CA ILE A 222 19.38 -4.27 -3.43
C ILE A 222 18.84 -4.79 -4.76
N LYS A 223 17.74 -4.20 -5.26
CA LYS A 223 16.98 -4.65 -6.43
C LYS A 223 17.52 -4.18 -7.78
N SER A 224 18.43 -3.22 -7.81
CA SER A 224 19.03 -2.71 -9.05
C SER A 224 20.07 -3.65 -9.66
N SER A 225 20.33 -3.48 -10.95
CA SER A 225 21.49 -4.05 -11.64
C SER A 225 22.80 -3.52 -11.05
N ILE A 226 23.95 -4.11 -11.45
CA ILE A 226 25.25 -3.61 -11.01
C ILE A 226 25.47 -2.14 -11.44
N ASP A 227 24.99 -1.75 -12.62
CA ASP A 227 25.11 -0.39 -13.13
C ASP A 227 24.25 0.58 -12.32
N GLY A 228 23.01 0.20 -11.97
CA GLY A 228 22.17 1.00 -11.09
C GLY A 228 22.78 1.16 -9.68
N LYS A 229 23.35 0.08 -9.14
CA LYS A 229 24.10 0.13 -7.86
C LYS A 229 25.29 1.08 -7.93
N LEU A 230 26.01 1.11 -9.05
CA LEU A 230 27.13 2.04 -9.27
C LEU A 230 26.66 3.50 -9.26
N LYS A 231 25.57 3.83 -9.96
CA LYS A 231 25.01 5.19 -9.93
C LYS A 231 24.63 5.65 -8.52
N ILE A 232 23.96 4.76 -7.76
CA ILE A 232 23.57 5.05 -6.36
C ILE A 232 24.81 5.27 -5.49
N ILE A 233 25.78 4.35 -5.54
CA ILE A 233 26.95 4.41 -4.64
C ILE A 233 27.91 5.53 -5.01
N GLU A 234 28.01 5.92 -6.27
CA GLU A 234 28.79 7.08 -6.71
C GLU A 234 28.30 8.36 -6.03
N GLU A 235 26.98 8.61 -6.06
CA GLU A 235 26.41 9.79 -5.40
C GLU A 235 26.59 9.75 -3.87
N MET A 236 26.38 8.59 -3.26
CA MET A 236 26.61 8.38 -1.83
C MET A 236 28.09 8.61 -1.46
N ASN A 237 29.01 8.14 -2.30
CA ASN A 237 30.45 8.28 -2.10
C ASN A 237 30.90 9.74 -2.18
N SER A 238 30.39 10.50 -3.14
CA SER A 238 30.68 11.93 -3.29
C SER A 238 30.23 12.78 -2.10
N ASN A 239 29.24 12.31 -1.33
CA ASN A 239 28.68 13.01 -0.17
C ASN A 239 28.96 12.30 1.16
N TYR A 240 29.92 11.38 1.18
CA TYR A 240 30.15 10.48 2.32
C TYR A 240 30.36 11.19 3.66
N GLU A 241 31.15 12.27 3.69
CA GLU A 241 31.48 12.97 4.94
C GLU A 241 30.23 13.54 5.62
N GLU A 242 29.25 14.00 4.84
CA GLU A 242 27.98 14.49 5.35
C GLU A 242 27.07 13.34 5.80
N ILE A 243 27.03 12.25 5.03
CA ILE A 243 26.23 11.07 5.35
C ILE A 243 26.75 10.36 6.61
N GLU A 244 28.07 10.31 6.82
CA GLU A 244 28.72 9.67 7.96
C GLU A 244 28.43 10.39 9.29
N LYS A 245 28.19 11.70 9.25
CA LYS A 245 27.75 12.47 10.42
C LYS A 245 26.31 12.14 10.82
N ASN A 246 25.51 11.60 9.91
CA ASN A 246 24.11 11.25 10.15
C ASN A 246 23.96 9.80 10.67
N PHE A 247 23.19 9.62 11.75
CA PHE A 247 22.96 8.30 12.36
C PHE A 247 22.33 7.27 11.41
N ILE A 248 21.38 7.70 10.58
CA ILE A 248 20.69 6.83 9.61
C ILE A 248 21.60 6.60 8.39
N GLY A 249 22.20 7.68 7.89
CA GLY A 249 23.14 7.65 6.78
C GLY A 249 24.28 6.65 6.97
N ARG A 250 24.90 6.60 8.16
CA ARG A 250 25.95 5.61 8.50
C ARG A 250 25.51 4.17 8.26
N LYS A 251 24.28 3.81 8.62
CA LYS A 251 23.75 2.45 8.41
C LYS A 251 23.62 2.13 6.93
N VAL A 252 23.24 3.11 6.11
CA VAL A 252 23.15 2.95 4.65
C VAL A 252 24.55 2.79 4.05
N ILE A 253 25.54 3.59 4.49
CA ILE A 253 26.96 3.46 4.09
C ILE A 253 27.47 2.03 4.33
N GLU A 254 27.24 1.50 5.54
CA GLU A 254 27.66 0.15 5.92
C GLU A 254 27.01 -0.92 5.04
N LYS A 255 25.69 -0.84 4.83
CA LYS A 255 24.93 -1.81 4.02
C LYS A 255 25.36 -1.82 2.55
N MET A 256 25.69 -0.66 1.99
CA MET A 256 26.20 -0.53 0.61
C MET A 256 27.69 -0.87 0.48
N ASN A 257 28.39 -1.05 1.60
CA ASN A 257 29.82 -1.31 1.65
C ASN A 257 30.65 -0.26 0.92
N ILE A 258 30.39 1.03 1.19
CA ILE A 258 31.04 2.15 0.49
C ILE A 258 32.55 2.19 0.73
N ILE A 259 33.02 1.77 1.90
CA ILE A 259 34.45 1.70 2.21
C ILE A 259 35.16 0.73 1.25
N GLU A 260 34.58 -0.46 1.00
CA GLU A 260 35.14 -1.39 0.01
C GLU A 260 35.06 -0.83 -1.41
N TYR A 261 33.99 -0.12 -1.77
CA TYR A 261 33.88 0.56 -3.07
C TYR A 261 35.03 1.57 -3.29
N ARG A 262 35.34 2.38 -2.26
CA ARG A 262 36.45 3.35 -2.28
C ARG A 262 37.82 2.68 -2.43
N ASN A 263 38.03 1.57 -1.71
CA ASN A 263 39.33 0.91 -1.65
C ASN A 263 39.58 -0.01 -2.86
N ASN A 264 38.55 -0.75 -3.29
CA ASN A 264 38.67 -1.75 -4.35
C ASN A 264 37.31 -1.99 -5.03
N ILE A 265 37.02 -1.18 -6.05
CA ILE A 265 35.79 -1.29 -6.85
C ILE A 265 35.60 -2.68 -7.47
N THR A 266 36.68 -3.36 -7.90
CA THR A 266 36.61 -4.69 -8.50
C THR A 266 36.13 -5.74 -7.48
N LYS A 267 36.69 -5.70 -6.27
CA LYS A 267 36.26 -6.57 -5.16
C LYS A 267 34.84 -6.23 -4.73
N TRP A 268 34.48 -4.95 -4.65
CA TRP A 268 33.11 -4.53 -4.37
C TRP A 268 32.10 -5.08 -5.40
N LYS A 269 32.38 -4.95 -6.70
CA LYS A 269 31.52 -5.50 -7.78
C LYS A 269 31.36 -7.00 -7.63
N ARG A 270 32.45 -7.73 -7.36
CA ARG A 270 32.41 -9.18 -7.11
C ARG A 270 31.52 -9.54 -5.93
N LEU A 271 31.64 -8.82 -4.80
CA LEU A 271 30.79 -9.04 -3.63
C LEU A 271 29.30 -8.79 -3.92
N MET A 272 28.98 -7.73 -4.68
CA MET A 272 27.59 -7.43 -5.05
C MET A 272 26.98 -8.52 -5.94
N ASN A 273 27.74 -9.02 -6.91
CA ASN A 273 27.31 -10.11 -7.77
C ASN A 273 27.13 -11.42 -7.00
N MET A 274 28.06 -11.76 -6.09
CA MET A 274 27.95 -12.94 -5.23
C MET A 274 26.71 -12.86 -4.33
N LYS A 275 26.45 -11.71 -3.69
CA LYS A 275 25.24 -11.50 -2.87
C LYS A 275 23.96 -11.71 -3.69
N LYS A 276 23.92 -11.23 -4.93
CA LYS A 276 22.78 -11.42 -5.84
C LYS A 276 22.52 -12.89 -6.13
N GLN A 277 23.56 -13.64 -6.52
CA GLN A 277 23.46 -15.08 -6.81
C GLN A 277 22.98 -15.89 -5.60
N ILE A 278 23.49 -15.59 -4.40
CA ILE A 278 23.06 -16.26 -3.17
C ILE A 278 21.58 -16.00 -2.90
N MET A 279 21.14 -14.74 -3.01
CA MET A 279 19.72 -14.40 -2.82
C MET A 279 18.81 -15.12 -3.82
N GLU A 280 19.18 -15.15 -5.10
CA GLU A 280 18.43 -15.86 -6.14
C GLU A 280 18.34 -17.37 -5.83
N THR A 281 19.44 -17.98 -5.35
CA THR A 281 19.49 -19.39 -4.96
C THR A 281 18.63 -19.71 -3.73
N ILE A 282 18.55 -18.79 -2.76
CA ILE A 282 17.70 -18.97 -1.57
C ILE A 282 16.22 -18.86 -1.95
N ILE A 283 15.88 -17.91 -2.83
CA ILE A 283 14.50 -17.70 -3.28
C ILE A 283 14.02 -18.88 -4.13
N SER A 284 14.85 -19.44 -5.00
CA SER A 284 14.48 -20.59 -5.84
C SER A 284 14.26 -21.90 -5.06
N LYS A 285 14.59 -21.93 -3.77
CA LYS A 285 14.41 -23.09 -2.87
C LYS A 285 13.16 -22.98 -1.98
N LYS A 286 12.41 -21.87 -2.05
CA LYS A 286 11.14 -21.67 -1.37
C LYS A 286 9.99 -21.76 -2.35
#